data_AF-A0A091ALY5-F1
#
_entry.id   AF-A0A091ALY5-F1
#
_cell.length_a   1.000
_cell.length_b   1.000
_cell.length_c   1.000
_cell.angle_alpha   90.00
_cell.angle_beta   90.00
_cell.angle_gamma   90.00
#
_symmetry.space_group_name_H-M   'P 1'
#
loop_
_entity.id
_entity.type
_entity.pdbx_description
1 polymer ?
#
loop_
_entity_poly.entity_id
_entity_poly.type
_entity_poly.pdbx_seq_one_letter_code
_entity_poly.pdbx_strand_id
1 'polypeptide(L)'
;MNLSTQKMVERTIESIVQITTPYGSGSGFVCDGLIVTNSHVVSGLKEVLISTKALPKTIGIVVYDDPAYDLAFIRSPDPIVCNHPLRLSLEEVHDGDNVIAIGHPYGLNYSTTEGIVSKAARLQGEVEYIQFDAAINPGNSGGPLMNEQTEVIGVNTFIIQNSNNLGFALPAYLLHDALEEFKKIRKDHAIRCVSCKNLIPEETIHNDYCPKCGTKLEVAKRRREGYKPTGVVALIETILGSLGVNVTLSRRSQRSWRSETGATRIDINYYDNGIVIGDSPLCRIPQENIESLYDFLLNENAALQRLQFSINENTVYLSYIVVDSSLTLHHGTEGLEKLYREAPRYQKLLIERFNALEPKYDEFE
;
A
#
# COMPACT_ATOMS: atom_id res chain seq x y z
N MET A 1 8.63 1.90 33.46
CA MET A 1 8.05 0.58 33.18
C MET A 1 7.94 0.48 31.67
N ASN A 2 8.75 -0.38 31.05
CA ASN A 2 8.68 -0.58 29.60
C ASN A 2 7.28 -1.07 29.24
N LEU A 3 6.65 -0.41 28.27
CA LEU A 3 5.41 -0.91 27.69
C LEU A 3 5.71 -2.26 27.04
N SER A 4 4.75 -3.19 27.09
CA SER A 4 4.84 -4.34 26.20
C SER A 4 4.69 -3.85 24.76
N THR A 5 5.36 -4.51 23.82
CA THR A 5 5.29 -4.18 22.38
C THR A 5 3.87 -4.10 21.88
N GLN A 6 2.99 -5.01 22.33
CA GLN A 6 1.58 -4.95 22.00
C GLN A 6 0.95 -3.59 22.36
N LYS A 7 1.23 -3.05 23.55
CA LYS A 7 0.70 -1.74 23.96
C LYS A 7 1.32 -0.58 23.18
N MET A 8 2.58 -0.71 22.75
CA MET A 8 3.23 0.27 21.88
C MET A 8 2.55 0.30 20.50
N VAL A 9 2.30 -0.87 19.92
CA VAL A 9 1.57 -1.02 18.65
C VAL A 9 0.17 -0.44 18.79
N GLU A 10 -0.61 -0.85 19.80
CA GLU A 10 -1.99 -0.36 20.01
C GLU A 10 -2.08 1.17 20.09
N ARG A 11 -1.06 1.83 20.67
CA ARG A 11 -1.00 3.30 20.77
C ARG A 11 -0.63 3.97 19.46
N THR A 12 0.25 3.35 18.67
CA THR A 12 0.88 3.98 17.51
C THR A 12 0.19 3.65 16.20
N ILE A 13 -0.64 2.60 16.17
CA ILE A 13 -1.25 2.05 14.96
C ILE A 13 -2.07 3.06 14.16
N GLU A 14 -2.73 4.00 14.84
CA GLU A 14 -3.52 5.07 14.22
C GLU A 14 -2.65 6.05 13.41
N SER A 15 -1.37 6.16 13.78
CA SER A 15 -0.39 6.99 13.08
C SER A 15 0.27 6.27 11.91
N ILE A 16 0.08 4.96 11.75
CA ILE A 16 0.70 4.18 10.67
C ILE A 16 -0.21 4.18 9.44
N VAL A 17 0.38 4.54 8.31
CA VAL A 17 -0.31 4.72 7.03
C VAL A 17 0.14 3.64 6.05
N GLN A 18 -0.81 3.01 5.38
CA GLN A 18 -0.52 2.22 4.19
C GLN A 18 -0.58 3.13 2.96
N ILE A 19 0.44 3.02 2.12
CA ILE A 19 0.55 3.78 0.88
C ILE A 19 0.51 2.79 -0.26
N THR A 20 -0.44 2.98 -1.18
CA THR A 20 -0.59 2.13 -2.36
C THR A 20 -0.41 2.95 -3.63
N THR A 21 0.42 2.44 -4.52
CA THR A 21 0.65 2.99 -5.84
C THR A 21 0.45 1.93 -6.91
N PRO A 22 0.32 2.32 -8.18
CA PRO A 22 0.35 1.35 -9.29
C PRO A 22 1.69 0.62 -9.44
N TYR A 23 2.74 1.05 -8.73
CA TYR A 23 4.07 0.44 -8.71
C TYR A 23 4.34 -0.37 -7.44
N GLY A 24 3.36 -0.52 -6.53
CA GLY A 24 3.53 -1.33 -5.33
C GLY A 24 2.85 -0.72 -4.11
N SER A 25 3.31 -1.14 -2.94
CA SER A 25 2.80 -0.66 -1.66
C SER A 25 3.95 -0.45 -0.70
N GLY A 26 3.79 0.50 0.21
CA GLY A 26 4.69 0.73 1.32
C GLY A 26 3.94 1.23 2.54
N SER A 27 4.72 1.59 3.55
CA SER A 27 4.24 2.19 4.77
C SER A 27 4.59 3.67 4.81
N GLY A 28 3.91 4.38 5.67
CA GLY A 28 4.24 5.72 6.11
C GLY A 28 3.78 5.92 7.53
N PHE A 29 4.02 7.09 8.08
CA PHE A 29 3.47 7.47 9.36
C PHE A 29 3.20 8.96 9.47
N VAL A 30 2.25 9.33 10.31
CA VAL A 30 1.89 10.73 10.55
C VAL A 30 2.92 11.37 11.48
N CYS A 31 3.54 12.46 11.04
CA CYS A 31 4.48 13.29 11.79
C CYS A 31 4.30 14.75 11.36
N ASP A 32 4.19 15.68 12.32
CA ASP A 32 4.01 17.13 12.06
C ASP A 32 2.86 17.48 11.09
N GLY A 33 1.77 16.69 11.11
CA GLY A 33 0.61 16.88 10.24
C GLY A 33 0.82 16.46 8.77
N LEU A 34 1.95 15.82 8.47
CA LEU A 34 2.25 15.21 7.17
C LEU A 34 2.36 13.69 7.34
N ILE A 35 2.18 12.96 6.24
CA ILE A 35 2.54 11.54 6.18
C ILE A 35 3.96 11.46 5.63
N VAL A 36 4.87 10.91 6.42
CA VAL A 36 6.26 10.63 6.05
C VAL A 36 6.34 9.22 5.47
N THR A 37 7.07 9.06 4.38
CA THR A 37 7.38 7.76 3.76
C THR A 37 8.68 7.88 2.96
N ASN A 38 9.03 6.86 2.17
CA ASN A 38 10.15 6.91 1.25
C ASN A 38 9.79 7.48 -0.14
N SER A 39 10.79 8.09 -0.80
CA SER A 39 10.69 8.57 -2.18
C SER A 39 10.38 7.42 -3.14
N HIS A 40 11.01 6.26 -2.94
CA HIS A 40 10.74 5.11 -3.80
C HIS A 40 9.32 4.54 -3.64
N VAL A 41 8.69 4.69 -2.46
CA VAL A 41 7.31 4.24 -2.23
C VAL A 41 6.33 5.05 -3.07
N VAL A 42 6.50 6.37 -3.12
CA VAL A 42 5.68 7.25 -3.98
C VAL A 42 6.09 7.19 -5.44
N SER A 43 7.30 6.71 -5.75
CA SER A 43 7.78 6.41 -7.11
C SER A 43 7.70 7.59 -8.09
N GLY A 44 7.77 8.83 -7.60
CA GLY A 44 7.62 10.04 -8.42
C GLY A 44 6.19 10.28 -8.92
N LEU A 45 5.18 9.71 -8.25
CA LEU A 45 3.78 10.08 -8.47
C LEU A 45 3.44 11.37 -7.73
N LYS A 46 2.47 12.13 -8.26
CA LYS A 46 1.92 13.32 -7.59
C LYS A 46 0.84 12.98 -6.58
N GLU A 47 0.19 11.84 -6.79
CA GLU A 47 -0.95 11.36 -6.02
C GLU A 47 -0.74 9.89 -5.71
N VAL A 48 -1.04 9.49 -4.49
CA VAL A 48 -0.96 8.11 -4.02
C VAL A 48 -2.18 7.79 -3.18
N LEU A 49 -2.56 6.51 -3.13
CA LEU A 49 -3.60 6.11 -2.19
C LEU A 49 -3.01 5.98 -0.80
N ILE A 50 -3.72 6.51 0.17
CA ILE A 50 -3.41 6.41 1.59
C ILE A 50 -4.58 5.77 2.31
N SER A 51 -4.30 4.94 3.31
CA SER A 51 -5.28 4.42 4.25
C SER A 51 -4.65 4.25 5.62
N THR A 52 -5.44 4.44 6.67
CA THR A 52 -5.04 4.22 8.07
C THR A 52 -6.23 3.63 8.82
N LYS A 53 -6.01 3.09 10.02
CA LYS A 53 -7.13 2.70 10.89
C LYS A 53 -8.14 3.82 11.16
N ALA A 54 -7.70 5.08 11.10
CA ALA A 54 -8.54 6.26 11.36
C ALA A 54 -9.05 6.94 10.08
N LEU A 55 -8.58 6.54 8.90
CA LEU A 55 -8.86 7.19 7.63
C LEU A 55 -9.14 6.14 6.55
N PRO A 56 -10.37 6.06 6.02
CA PRO A 56 -10.66 5.18 4.91
C PRO A 56 -9.78 5.54 3.71
N LYS A 57 -9.64 4.59 2.80
CA LYS A 57 -8.79 4.76 1.64
C LYS A 57 -9.16 6.01 0.84
N THR A 58 -8.18 6.90 0.67
CA THR A 58 -8.37 8.17 -0.04
C THR A 58 -7.11 8.56 -0.82
N ILE A 59 -7.17 9.63 -1.61
CA ILE A 59 -6.06 10.13 -2.42
C ILE A 59 -5.27 11.17 -1.62
N GLY A 60 -4.01 10.88 -1.32
CA GLY A 60 -3.04 11.81 -0.74
C GLY A 60 -2.18 12.48 -1.81
N ILE A 61 -1.80 13.74 -1.55
CA ILE A 61 -0.99 14.56 -2.47
C ILE A 61 0.48 14.54 -2.04
N VAL A 62 1.39 14.16 -2.94
CA VAL A 62 2.84 14.17 -2.67
C VAL A 62 3.37 15.60 -2.78
N VAL A 63 3.64 16.23 -1.63
CA VAL A 63 4.05 17.64 -1.53
C VAL A 63 5.57 17.81 -1.47
N TYR A 64 6.31 16.75 -1.15
CA TYR A 64 7.77 16.75 -1.10
C TYR A 64 8.31 15.39 -1.54
N ASP A 65 9.38 15.38 -2.34
CA ASP A 65 10.03 14.15 -2.81
C ASP A 65 11.54 14.34 -2.86
N ASP A 66 12.24 13.51 -2.10
CA ASP A 66 13.65 13.58 -1.84
C ASP A 66 14.33 12.25 -2.17
N PRO A 67 14.73 12.07 -3.43
CA PRO A 67 15.49 10.90 -3.84
C PRO A 67 16.93 10.86 -3.27
N ALA A 68 17.42 11.93 -2.63
CA ALA A 68 18.76 11.95 -2.06
C ALA A 68 18.81 11.26 -0.68
N TYR A 69 17.77 11.46 0.13
CA TYR A 69 17.59 10.80 1.43
C TYR A 69 16.50 9.72 1.42
N ASP A 70 15.93 9.46 0.23
CA ASP A 70 14.82 8.54 0.03
C ASP A 70 13.64 8.83 0.97
N LEU A 71 13.22 10.11 1.01
CA LEU A 71 12.08 10.60 1.78
C LEU A 71 11.01 11.18 0.85
N ALA A 72 9.75 11.09 1.27
CA ALA A 72 8.66 11.84 0.67
C ALA A 72 7.65 12.25 1.74
N PHE A 73 7.02 13.41 1.54
CA PHE A 73 5.91 13.87 2.38
C PHE A 73 4.62 13.92 1.57
N ILE A 74 3.58 13.34 2.15
CA ILE A 74 2.24 13.29 1.58
C ILE A 74 1.31 14.11 2.48
N ARG A 75 0.45 14.92 1.86
CA ARG A 75 -0.64 15.61 2.53
C ARG A 75 -1.92 14.81 2.32
N SER A 76 -2.57 14.46 3.44
CA SER A 76 -3.90 13.88 3.43
C SER A 76 -4.94 14.97 3.10
N PRO A 77 -6.00 14.66 2.33
CA PRO A 77 -7.09 15.61 2.08
C PRO A 77 -7.89 15.88 3.36
N ASP A 78 -8.01 14.88 4.22
CA ASP A 78 -8.71 14.96 5.50
C ASP A 78 -7.72 14.90 6.68
N PRO A 79 -7.96 15.60 7.79
CA PRO A 79 -7.12 15.52 8.97
C PRO A 79 -7.07 14.09 9.53
N ILE A 80 -5.86 13.59 9.79
CA ILE A 80 -5.66 12.32 10.48
C ILE A 80 -5.51 12.61 11.97
N VAL A 81 -6.52 12.24 12.76
CA VAL A 81 -6.54 12.45 14.20
C VAL A 81 -6.00 11.19 14.88
N CYS A 82 -4.78 11.29 15.42
CA CYS A 82 -4.16 10.22 16.20
C CYS A 82 -4.26 10.56 17.69
N ASN A 83 -4.71 9.61 18.52
CA ASN A 83 -4.71 9.81 19.98
C ASN A 83 -3.30 9.94 20.55
N HIS A 84 -2.34 9.25 19.92
CA HIS A 84 -0.92 9.29 20.28
C HIS A 84 -0.11 9.57 19.01
N PRO A 85 0.05 10.86 18.61
CA PRO A 85 0.85 11.20 17.44
C PRO A 85 2.31 10.82 17.69
N LEU A 86 2.93 10.22 16.68
CA LEU A 86 4.36 9.91 16.73
C LEU A 86 5.20 11.19 16.78
N ARG A 87 6.31 11.12 17.50
CA ARG A 87 7.27 12.20 17.65
C ARG A 87 8.65 11.70 17.29
N LEU A 88 9.47 12.58 16.72
CA LEU A 88 10.88 12.27 16.49
C LEU A 88 11.61 12.27 17.83
N SER A 89 12.49 11.27 18.04
CA SER A 89 13.40 11.27 19.17
C SER A 89 14.46 12.36 18.98
N LEU A 90 14.81 13.02 20.07
CA LEU A 90 15.93 13.99 20.13
C LEU A 90 17.20 13.35 20.69
N GLU A 91 17.13 12.08 21.09
CA GLU A 91 18.24 11.36 21.70
C GLU A 91 19.13 10.74 20.62
N GLU A 92 20.43 10.64 20.93
CA GLU A 92 21.36 9.91 20.07
C GLU A 92 21.07 8.41 20.13
N VAL A 93 21.13 7.76 18.98
CA VAL A 93 20.96 6.32 18.84
C VAL A 93 22.31 5.64 19.11
N HIS A 94 22.31 4.57 19.90
CA HIS A 94 23.50 3.82 20.28
C HIS A 94 23.46 2.38 19.76
N ASP A 95 24.64 1.80 19.52
CA ASP A 95 24.77 0.38 19.22
C ASP A 95 24.21 -0.43 20.42
N GLY A 96 23.26 -1.34 20.15
CA GLY A 96 22.59 -2.17 21.15
C GLY A 96 21.24 -1.64 21.65
N ASP A 97 20.80 -0.46 21.24
CA ASP A 97 19.47 0.05 21.60
C ASP A 97 18.36 -0.85 21.06
N ASN A 98 17.33 -1.11 21.86
CA ASN A 98 16.16 -1.87 21.43
C ASN A 98 15.32 -1.04 20.47
N VAL A 99 14.85 -1.69 19.40
CA VAL A 99 14.06 -1.03 18.35
C VAL A 99 12.85 -1.84 17.95
N ILE A 100 11.84 -1.11 17.50
CA ILE A 100 10.60 -1.66 16.96
C ILE A 100 10.38 -1.05 15.59
N ALA A 101 10.32 -1.90 14.57
CA ALA A 101 9.89 -1.51 13.25
C ALA A 101 8.41 -1.86 13.06
N ILE A 102 7.62 -0.89 12.62
CA ILE A 102 6.21 -1.08 12.29
C ILE A 102 5.98 -0.75 10.83
N GLY A 103 5.16 -1.55 10.16
CA GLY A 103 4.63 -1.24 8.84
C GLY A 103 3.24 -1.82 8.63
N HIS A 104 2.61 -1.41 7.55
CA HIS A 104 1.30 -1.87 7.09
C HIS A 104 1.42 -2.49 5.70
N PRO A 105 2.04 -3.69 5.59
CA PRO A 105 2.21 -4.38 4.32
C PRO A 105 0.88 -4.67 3.65
N TYR A 106 0.91 -4.80 2.32
CA TYR A 106 -0.28 -5.07 1.52
C TYR A 106 -1.00 -6.36 1.94
N GLY A 107 -2.32 -6.29 2.13
CA GLY A 107 -3.18 -7.46 2.33
C GLY A 107 -2.95 -8.21 3.65
N LEU A 108 -2.20 -7.62 4.59
CA LEU A 108 -1.86 -8.19 5.88
C LEU A 108 -2.15 -7.18 7.00
N ASN A 109 -2.36 -7.69 8.21
CA ASN A 109 -2.34 -6.86 9.41
C ASN A 109 -1.01 -6.12 9.51
N TYR A 110 -1.01 -5.00 10.23
CA TYR A 110 0.19 -4.31 10.65
C TYR A 110 1.27 -5.30 11.11
N SER A 111 2.44 -5.22 10.48
CA SER A 111 3.57 -6.05 10.87
C SER A 111 4.42 -5.27 11.86
N THR A 112 4.73 -5.92 12.98
CA THR A 112 5.59 -5.36 14.02
C THR A 112 6.72 -6.33 14.26
N THR A 113 7.95 -5.82 14.22
CA THR A 113 9.15 -6.62 14.44
C THR A 113 10.08 -5.90 15.39
N GLU A 114 10.53 -6.63 16.40
CA GLU A 114 11.50 -6.17 17.39
C GLU A 114 12.91 -6.58 16.96
N GLY A 115 13.90 -5.79 17.38
CA GLY A 115 15.32 -6.09 17.23
C GLY A 115 16.15 -5.09 18.02
N ILE A 116 17.43 -5.00 17.67
CA ILE A 116 18.39 -4.05 18.23
C ILE A 116 19.08 -3.26 17.12
N VAL A 117 19.61 -2.09 17.48
CA VAL A 117 20.55 -1.36 16.65
C VAL A 117 21.86 -2.13 16.57
N SER A 118 22.17 -2.72 15.42
CA SER A 118 23.45 -3.36 15.16
C SER A 118 24.57 -2.34 14.91
N LYS A 119 24.22 -1.20 14.30
CA LYS A 119 25.12 -0.06 14.08
C LYS A 119 24.32 1.24 13.99
N ALA A 120 24.52 2.17 14.90
CA ALA A 120 23.80 3.44 14.95
C ALA A 120 24.10 4.36 13.75
N ALA A 121 25.36 4.37 13.29
CA ALA A 121 25.81 5.14 12.14
C ALA A 121 26.60 4.26 11.18
N ARG A 122 25.95 3.84 10.09
CA ARG A 122 26.57 3.11 8.99
C ARG A 122 26.50 3.94 7.71
N LEU A 123 27.67 4.33 7.21
CA LEU A 123 27.78 5.09 5.98
C LEU A 123 27.50 4.22 4.75
N GLN A 124 26.55 4.65 3.92
CA GLN A 124 26.23 4.05 2.63
C GLN A 124 26.26 5.16 1.55
N GLY A 125 27.33 5.20 0.77
CA GLY A 125 27.62 6.35 -0.09
C GLY A 125 27.93 7.59 0.75
N GLU A 126 27.10 8.62 0.63
CA GLU A 126 27.24 9.90 1.36
C GLU A 126 26.23 10.05 2.51
N VAL A 127 25.42 9.02 2.79
CA VAL A 127 24.32 9.08 3.77
C VAL A 127 24.57 8.06 4.88
N GLU A 128 24.38 8.49 6.12
CA GLU A 128 24.42 7.62 7.29
C GLU A 128 23.05 6.99 7.54
N TYR A 129 23.06 5.70 7.83
CA TYR A 129 21.87 4.92 8.16
C TYR A 129 22.03 4.22 9.50
N ILE A 130 20.92 4.06 10.21
CA ILE A 130 20.82 3.15 11.35
C ILE A 130 20.66 1.74 10.79
N GLN A 131 21.58 0.84 11.15
CA GLN A 131 21.48 -0.58 10.86
C GLN A 131 20.89 -1.31 12.07
N PHE A 132 19.89 -2.16 11.85
CA PHE A 132 19.24 -2.95 12.88
C PHE A 132 18.92 -4.37 12.39
N ASP A 133 18.62 -5.28 13.32
CA ASP A 133 18.41 -6.71 13.05
C ASP A 133 16.96 -7.20 13.23
N ALA A 134 15.98 -6.29 13.15
CA ALA A 134 14.57 -6.65 13.11
C ALA A 134 14.16 -7.09 11.70
N ALA A 135 13.26 -8.08 11.61
CA ALA A 135 12.81 -8.62 10.33
C ALA A 135 12.01 -7.59 9.51
N ILE A 136 12.64 -7.00 8.49
CA ILE A 136 11.97 -6.10 7.55
C ILE A 136 11.52 -6.88 6.31
N ASN A 137 10.22 -6.89 6.06
CA ASN A 137 9.62 -7.46 4.87
C ASN A 137 9.19 -6.36 3.89
N PRO A 138 9.03 -6.68 2.57
CA PRO A 138 8.39 -5.78 1.62
C PRO A 138 7.05 -5.26 2.17
N GLY A 139 6.90 -3.94 2.23
CA GLY A 139 5.74 -3.27 2.82
C GLY A 139 6.04 -2.49 4.10
N ASN A 140 7.15 -2.74 4.80
CA ASN A 140 7.59 -1.92 5.95
C ASN A 140 8.39 -0.67 5.55
N SER A 141 8.90 -0.59 4.32
CA SER A 141 9.59 0.59 3.79
C SER A 141 8.68 1.82 3.90
N GLY A 142 9.24 2.88 4.49
CA GLY A 142 8.60 4.15 4.79
C GLY A 142 7.94 4.20 6.17
N GLY A 143 7.78 3.06 6.85
CA GLY A 143 7.31 2.99 8.24
C GLY A 143 8.35 3.47 9.26
N PRO A 144 7.95 3.73 10.51
CA PRO A 144 8.87 4.21 11.53
C PRO A 144 9.72 3.08 12.13
N LEU A 145 10.97 3.42 12.48
CA LEU A 145 11.79 2.71 13.44
C LEU A 145 11.69 3.46 14.77
N MET A 146 11.31 2.79 15.85
CA MET A 146 11.03 3.43 17.14
C MET A 146 11.87 2.84 18.28
N ASN A 147 12.14 3.69 19.29
CA ASN A 147 12.68 3.25 20.58
C ASN A 147 11.58 2.72 21.52
N GLU A 148 11.97 2.28 22.72
CA GLU A 148 11.06 1.75 23.75
C GLU A 148 10.06 2.81 24.29
N GLN A 149 10.33 4.09 24.04
CA GLN A 149 9.49 5.23 24.42
C GLN A 149 8.46 5.58 23.34
N THR A 150 8.36 4.79 22.27
CA THR A 150 7.50 5.04 21.09
C THR A 150 7.82 6.34 20.35
N GLU A 151 9.08 6.75 20.41
CA GLU A 151 9.61 7.87 19.63
C GLU A 151 10.31 7.33 18.38
N VAL A 152 10.13 8.02 17.27
CA VAL A 152 10.71 7.67 15.98
C VAL A 152 12.18 8.05 15.99
N ILE A 153 13.05 7.05 15.87
CA ILE A 153 14.50 7.21 15.73
C ILE A 153 14.95 7.11 14.27
N GLY A 154 14.09 6.63 13.37
CA GLY A 154 14.35 6.65 11.93
C GLY A 154 13.17 6.21 11.06
N VAL A 155 13.38 6.25 9.74
CA VAL A 155 12.43 5.79 8.71
C VAL A 155 12.98 4.53 8.06
N ASN A 156 12.27 3.42 8.15
CA ASN A 156 12.69 2.16 7.52
C ASN A 156 12.82 2.34 6.01
N THR A 157 13.96 2.02 5.41
CA THR A 157 14.23 2.32 3.99
C THR A 157 14.42 1.06 3.16
N PHE A 158 15.51 0.32 3.40
CA PHE A 158 15.89 -0.83 2.59
C PHE A 158 16.46 -1.98 3.43
N ILE A 159 16.56 -3.14 2.79
CA ILE A 159 17.27 -4.32 3.30
C ILE A 159 18.38 -4.68 2.32
N ILE A 160 19.46 -5.31 2.80
CA ILE A 160 20.44 -5.95 1.92
C ILE A 160 20.00 -7.40 1.69
N GLN A 161 19.64 -7.73 0.45
CA GLN A 161 19.26 -9.10 0.08
C GLN A 161 20.37 -10.09 0.41
N ASN A 162 19.99 -11.29 0.88
CA ASN A 162 20.90 -12.36 1.32
C ASN A 162 21.78 -12.04 2.55
N SER A 163 21.43 -11.02 3.33
CA SER A 163 21.98 -10.81 4.67
C SER A 163 20.98 -11.25 5.74
N ASN A 164 21.45 -11.70 6.90
CA ASN A 164 20.62 -12.21 8.01
C ASN A 164 19.70 -11.11 8.60
N ASN A 165 18.60 -10.77 7.93
CA ASN A 165 17.59 -9.80 8.39
C ASN A 165 18.17 -8.43 8.80
N LEU A 166 19.09 -7.87 8.02
CA LEU A 166 19.61 -6.52 8.28
C LEU A 166 18.73 -5.45 7.61
N GLY A 167 18.06 -4.66 8.45
CA GLY A 167 17.32 -3.47 8.08
C GLY A 167 18.17 -2.20 8.15
N PHE A 168 17.83 -1.22 7.32
CA PHE A 168 18.43 0.11 7.31
C PHE A 168 17.34 1.16 7.41
N ALA A 169 17.52 2.10 8.34
CA ALA A 169 16.62 3.24 8.52
C ALA A 169 17.36 4.56 8.37
N LEU A 170 16.74 5.53 7.70
CA LEU A 170 17.23 6.90 7.67
C LEU A 170 17.05 7.53 9.07
N PRO A 171 18.11 8.08 9.70
CA PRO A 171 18.02 8.66 11.04
C PRO A 171 16.98 9.78 11.17
N ALA A 172 16.34 9.86 12.34
CA ALA A 172 15.33 10.88 12.63
C ALA A 172 15.86 12.31 12.54
N TYR A 173 17.16 12.55 12.78
CA TYR A 173 17.74 13.89 12.63
C TYR A 173 17.73 14.38 11.16
N LEU A 174 17.99 13.49 10.18
CA LEU A 174 17.88 13.84 8.76
C LEU A 174 16.43 14.10 8.35
N LEU A 175 15.49 13.33 8.90
CA LEU A 175 14.06 13.58 8.71
C LEU A 175 13.65 14.93 9.30
N HIS A 176 14.11 15.25 10.51
CA HIS A 176 13.86 16.54 11.15
C HIS A 176 14.37 17.70 10.28
N ASP A 177 15.61 17.61 9.78
CA ASP A 177 16.19 18.64 8.92
C ASP A 177 15.40 18.81 7.61
N ALA A 178 14.98 17.69 7.00
CA ALA A 178 14.12 17.72 5.81
C ALA A 178 12.75 18.37 6.08
N LEU A 179 12.13 18.09 7.22
CA LEU A 179 10.86 18.72 7.64
C LEU A 179 11.04 20.24 7.84
N GLU A 180 12.13 20.66 8.50
CA GLU A 180 12.40 22.08 8.74
C GLU A 180 12.72 22.84 7.45
N GLU A 181 13.48 22.25 6.53
CA GLU A 181 13.71 22.82 5.21
C GLU A 181 12.40 22.93 4.39
N PHE A 182 11.56 21.90 4.43
CA PHE A 182 10.27 21.90 3.75
C PHE A 182 9.33 22.99 4.30
N LYS A 183 9.25 23.14 5.63
CA LYS A 183 8.45 24.21 6.27
C LYS A 183 8.92 25.61 5.86
N LYS A 184 10.24 25.81 5.65
CA LYS A 184 10.82 27.11 5.26
C LYS A 184 10.44 27.53 3.84
N ILE A 185 10.37 26.60 2.89
CA ILE A 185 10.07 26.96 1.50
C ILE A 185 8.61 27.38 1.28
N ARG A 186 7.69 26.96 2.17
CA ARG A 186 6.24 27.28 2.13
C ARG A 186 5.59 27.05 0.76
N LYS A 187 6.14 26.13 -0.03
CA LYS A 187 5.64 25.76 -1.35
C LYS A 187 5.37 24.27 -1.36
N ASP A 188 4.19 23.93 -1.84
CA ASP A 188 3.84 22.54 -2.11
C ASP A 188 4.53 22.10 -3.41
N HIS A 189 4.84 20.81 -3.49
CA HIS A 189 5.53 20.17 -4.61
C HIS A 189 6.97 20.66 -4.78
N ALA A 190 7.85 20.21 -3.87
CA ALA A 190 9.28 20.40 -3.99
C ALA A 190 10.03 19.08 -4.16
N ILE A 191 11.12 19.12 -4.93
CA ILE A 191 11.97 17.96 -5.22
C ILE A 191 13.39 18.26 -4.77
N ARG A 192 14.00 17.40 -3.96
CA ARG A 192 15.43 17.53 -3.64
C ARG A 192 16.28 17.03 -4.81
N CYS A 193 17.21 17.86 -5.29
CA CYS A 193 18.15 17.44 -6.33
C CYS A 193 19.17 16.44 -5.76
N VAL A 194 19.25 15.22 -6.34
CA VAL A 194 20.20 14.18 -5.91
C VAL A 194 21.67 14.62 -5.94
N SER A 195 22.02 15.56 -6.84
CA SER A 195 23.40 15.99 -7.07
C SER A 195 23.78 17.18 -6.18
N CYS A 196 23.07 18.31 -6.26
CA CYS A 196 23.44 19.51 -5.51
C CYS A 196 22.70 19.67 -4.17
N LYS A 197 21.82 18.73 -3.81
CA LYS A 197 21.01 18.69 -2.58
C LYS A 197 20.07 19.88 -2.35
N ASN A 198 20.06 20.87 -3.24
CA ASN A 198 19.11 21.97 -3.20
C ASN A 198 17.67 21.46 -3.33
N LEU A 199 16.79 22.05 -2.55
CA LEU A 199 15.35 21.85 -2.67
C LEU A 199 14.80 22.72 -3.81
N ILE A 200 14.20 22.08 -4.81
CA ILE A 200 13.75 22.72 -6.05
C ILE A 200 12.22 22.71 -6.08
N PRO A 201 11.54 23.87 -6.03
CA PRO A 201 10.11 23.94 -6.29
C PRO A 201 9.80 23.45 -7.71
N GLU A 202 8.83 22.54 -7.85
CA GLU A 202 8.56 21.82 -9.10
C GLU A 202 8.25 22.77 -10.26
N GLU A 203 7.59 23.91 -9.99
CA GLU A 203 7.25 24.92 -11.00
C GLU A 203 8.47 25.64 -11.61
N THR A 204 9.65 25.52 -10.97
CA THR A 204 10.91 26.09 -11.48
C THR A 204 11.69 25.12 -12.35
N ILE A 205 11.23 23.87 -12.48
CA ILE A 205 11.90 22.82 -13.25
C ILE A 205 11.47 22.94 -14.71
N HIS A 206 12.46 23.07 -15.60
CA HIS A 206 12.25 23.08 -17.04
C HIS A 206 12.90 21.85 -17.67
N ASN A 207 12.14 21.13 -18.52
CA ASN A 207 12.60 19.93 -19.23
C ASN A 207 13.21 18.85 -18.33
N ASP A 208 12.71 18.71 -17.10
CA ASP A 208 13.20 17.76 -16.09
C ASP A 208 14.63 18.04 -15.58
N TYR A 209 15.17 19.25 -15.74
CA TYR A 209 16.53 19.60 -15.27
C TYR A 209 16.50 20.50 -14.03
N CYS A 210 17.45 20.26 -13.12
CA CYS A 210 17.67 21.10 -11.94
C CYS A 210 18.12 22.50 -12.37
N PRO A 211 17.41 23.58 -11.98
CA PRO A 211 17.77 24.94 -12.35
C PRO A 211 19.03 25.45 -11.64
N LYS A 212 19.55 24.73 -10.63
CA LYS A 212 20.73 25.11 -9.86
C LYS A 212 22.04 24.52 -10.41
N CYS A 213 22.03 23.24 -10.76
CA CYS A 213 23.24 22.52 -11.17
C CYS A 213 23.15 21.86 -12.55
N GLY A 214 22.00 21.93 -13.23
CA GLY A 214 21.81 21.34 -14.56
C GLY A 214 21.68 19.81 -14.58
N THR A 215 21.70 19.13 -13.44
CA THR A 215 21.49 17.67 -13.39
C THR A 215 20.04 17.32 -13.71
N LYS A 216 19.84 16.25 -14.47
CA LYS A 216 18.50 15.72 -14.75
C LYS A 216 17.84 15.15 -13.49
N LEU A 217 16.58 15.52 -13.27
CA LEU A 217 15.76 15.10 -12.14
C LEU A 217 14.80 14.01 -12.60
N GLU A 218 15.16 12.75 -12.39
CA GLU A 218 14.34 11.60 -12.79
C GLU A 218 12.96 11.60 -12.12
N VAL A 219 12.85 12.10 -10.88
CA VAL A 219 11.56 12.30 -10.20
C VAL A 219 10.67 13.30 -10.95
N ALA A 220 11.23 14.42 -11.42
CA ALA A 220 10.46 15.42 -12.18
C ALA A 220 9.97 14.84 -13.51
N LYS A 221 10.82 14.06 -14.19
CA LYS A 221 10.44 13.33 -15.40
C LYS A 221 9.26 12.39 -15.13
N ARG A 222 9.34 11.55 -14.09
CA ARG A 222 8.27 10.60 -13.72
C ARG A 222 6.97 11.33 -13.38
N ARG A 223 7.04 12.42 -12.62
CA ARG A 223 5.87 13.27 -12.29
C ARG A 223 5.21 13.87 -13.53
N ARG A 224 6.00 14.30 -14.52
CA ARG A 224 5.51 14.83 -15.80
C ARG A 224 4.89 13.76 -16.68
N GLU A 225 5.51 12.59 -16.75
CA GLU A 225 5.02 11.46 -17.56
C GLU A 225 3.76 10.84 -16.95
N GLY A 226 3.66 10.84 -15.62
CA GLY A 226 2.57 10.22 -14.88
C GLY A 226 2.58 8.69 -14.99
N TYR A 227 1.61 8.07 -14.34
CA TYR A 227 1.40 6.63 -14.47
C TYR A 227 0.85 6.30 -15.87
N LYS A 228 1.52 5.39 -16.57
CA LYS A 228 1.06 4.84 -17.86
C LYS A 228 1.14 3.31 -17.80
N PRO A 229 0.01 2.62 -17.56
CA PRO A 229 0.01 1.16 -17.56
C PRO A 229 0.37 0.63 -18.95
N THR A 230 0.96 -0.57 -19.01
CA THR A 230 1.25 -1.27 -20.26
C THR A 230 0.83 -2.73 -20.19
N GLY A 231 0.77 -3.41 -21.34
CA GLY A 231 0.47 -4.84 -21.42
C GLY A 231 -0.90 -5.20 -20.85
N VAL A 232 -0.96 -6.35 -20.16
CA VAL A 232 -2.19 -6.90 -19.58
C VAL A 232 -2.78 -6.00 -18.50
N VAL A 233 -1.94 -5.34 -17.70
CA VAL A 233 -2.37 -4.38 -16.68
C VAL A 233 -3.16 -3.23 -17.30
N ALA A 234 -2.67 -2.66 -18.41
CA ALA A 234 -3.40 -1.61 -19.13
C ALA A 234 -4.76 -2.10 -19.66
N LEU A 235 -4.81 -3.34 -20.14
CA LEU A 235 -6.04 -3.93 -20.64
C LEU A 235 -7.06 -4.13 -19.52
N ILE A 236 -6.65 -4.68 -18.36
CA ILE A 236 -7.50 -4.86 -17.19
C ILE A 236 -8.06 -3.52 -16.72
N GLU A 237 -7.21 -2.49 -16.61
CA GLU A 237 -7.64 -1.15 -16.18
C GLU A 237 -8.61 -0.50 -17.16
N THR A 238 -8.40 -0.72 -18.46
CA THR A 238 -9.34 -0.25 -19.49
C THR A 238 -10.70 -0.93 -19.36
N ILE A 239 -10.71 -2.25 -19.09
CA ILE A 239 -11.94 -3.00 -18.82
C ILE A 239 -12.63 -2.48 -17.55
N LEU A 240 -11.89 -2.30 -16.46
CA LEU A 240 -12.45 -1.78 -15.22
C LEU A 240 -13.05 -0.38 -15.41
N GLY A 241 -12.35 0.50 -16.11
CA GLY A 241 -12.85 1.82 -16.45
C GLY A 241 -14.12 1.80 -17.31
N SER A 242 -14.23 0.86 -18.26
CA SER A 242 -15.44 0.72 -19.09
C SER A 242 -16.66 0.24 -18.30
N LEU A 243 -16.44 -0.46 -17.18
CA LEU A 243 -17.47 -0.87 -16.22
C LEU A 243 -17.81 0.21 -15.17
N GLY A 244 -17.19 1.40 -15.26
CA GLY A 244 -17.39 2.48 -14.30
C GLY A 244 -16.64 2.31 -12.98
N VAL A 245 -15.73 1.35 -12.88
CA VAL A 245 -14.89 1.16 -11.68
C VAL A 245 -13.81 2.22 -11.64
N ASN A 246 -13.67 2.91 -10.50
CA ASN A 246 -12.55 3.82 -10.27
C ASN A 246 -11.26 3.01 -10.08
N VAL A 247 -10.45 2.92 -11.14
CA VAL A 247 -9.20 2.15 -11.18
C VAL A 247 -8.20 2.59 -10.10
N THR A 248 -8.15 3.89 -9.80
CA THR A 248 -7.26 4.43 -8.78
C THR A 248 -7.71 3.96 -7.41
N LEU A 249 -8.94 4.28 -6.98
CA LEU A 249 -9.43 3.90 -5.65
C LEU A 249 -9.46 2.38 -5.42
N SER A 250 -9.77 1.62 -6.48
CA SER A 250 -9.75 0.17 -6.42
C SER A 250 -8.37 -0.45 -6.32
N ARG A 251 -7.29 0.28 -6.66
CA ARG A 251 -5.92 -0.27 -6.67
C ARG A 251 -5.53 -0.86 -5.33
N ARG A 252 -5.09 -2.10 -5.33
CA ARG A 252 -4.61 -2.80 -4.14
C ARG A 252 -3.11 -3.07 -4.21
N SER A 253 -2.61 -3.44 -5.39
CA SER A 253 -1.18 -3.57 -5.68
C SER A 253 -0.93 -3.34 -7.17
N GLN A 254 0.30 -3.54 -7.66
CA GLN A 254 0.62 -3.44 -9.09
C GLN A 254 -0.32 -4.25 -10.00
N ARG A 255 -0.86 -5.36 -9.50
CA ARG A 255 -1.65 -6.33 -10.26
C ARG A 255 -2.92 -6.79 -9.52
N SER A 256 -3.42 -5.94 -8.62
CA SER A 256 -4.59 -6.25 -7.83
C SER A 256 -5.49 -5.03 -7.70
N TRP A 257 -6.80 -5.26 -7.84
CA TRP A 257 -7.86 -4.26 -7.70
C TRP A 257 -9.01 -4.83 -6.87
N ARG A 258 -9.65 -3.99 -6.07
CA ARG A 258 -10.81 -4.33 -5.25
C ARG A 258 -11.87 -3.26 -5.40
N SER A 259 -13.10 -3.66 -5.64
CA SER A 259 -14.24 -2.74 -5.61
C SER A 259 -15.47 -3.40 -5.00
N GLU A 260 -16.48 -2.59 -4.72
CA GLU A 260 -17.73 -3.03 -4.12
C GLU A 260 -18.88 -2.79 -5.09
N THR A 261 -19.80 -3.75 -5.15
CA THR A 261 -21.07 -3.65 -5.89
C THR A 261 -22.19 -4.21 -5.03
N GLY A 262 -23.13 -3.35 -4.63
CA GLY A 262 -24.14 -3.69 -3.63
C GLY A 262 -23.49 -4.08 -2.30
N ALA A 263 -23.80 -5.28 -1.79
CA ALA A 263 -23.20 -5.86 -0.58
C ALA A 263 -22.03 -6.82 -0.88
N THR A 264 -21.60 -6.92 -2.15
CA THR A 264 -20.54 -7.82 -2.57
C THR A 264 -19.24 -7.09 -2.87
N ARG A 265 -18.13 -7.71 -2.47
CA ARG A 265 -16.77 -7.34 -2.85
C ARG A 265 -16.34 -8.10 -4.09
N ILE A 266 -15.63 -7.43 -5.00
CA ILE A 266 -15.01 -8.05 -6.17
C ILE A 266 -13.51 -7.74 -6.14
N ASP A 267 -12.71 -8.79 -6.12
CA ASP A 267 -11.25 -8.77 -6.13
C ASP A 267 -10.75 -9.23 -7.51
N ILE A 268 -9.96 -8.41 -8.20
CA ILE A 268 -9.35 -8.76 -9.50
C ILE A 268 -7.85 -8.85 -9.31
N ASN A 269 -7.26 -9.99 -9.63
CA ASN A 269 -5.83 -10.27 -9.46
C ASN A 269 -5.23 -10.81 -10.76
N TYR A 270 -4.03 -10.32 -11.11
CA TYR A 270 -3.24 -10.82 -12.22
C TYR A 270 -1.92 -11.42 -11.70
N TYR A 271 -1.77 -12.73 -11.90
CA TYR A 271 -0.67 -13.53 -11.35
C TYR A 271 0.47 -13.69 -12.35
N ASP A 272 1.68 -13.96 -11.84
CA ASP A 272 2.89 -14.16 -12.67
C ASP A 272 2.80 -15.33 -13.66
N ASN A 273 1.91 -16.29 -13.40
CA ASN A 273 1.66 -17.40 -14.31
C ASN A 273 0.71 -17.05 -15.48
N GLY A 274 0.37 -15.77 -15.66
CA GLY A 274 -0.47 -15.29 -16.76
C GLY A 274 -1.97 -15.40 -16.51
N ILE A 275 -2.41 -15.76 -15.30
CA ILE A 275 -3.84 -15.92 -14.99
C ILE A 275 -4.41 -14.62 -14.43
N VAL A 276 -5.55 -14.20 -14.96
CA VAL A 276 -6.39 -13.13 -14.39
C VAL A 276 -7.60 -13.78 -13.72
N ILE A 277 -7.82 -13.45 -12.46
CA ILE A 277 -8.93 -13.94 -11.65
C ILE A 277 -9.72 -12.75 -11.13
N GLY A 278 -11.03 -12.72 -11.38
CA GLY A 278 -11.98 -11.85 -10.71
C GLY A 278 -12.84 -12.69 -9.77
N ASP A 279 -12.70 -12.51 -8.46
CA ASP A 279 -13.38 -13.29 -7.44
C ASP A 279 -14.35 -12.44 -6.62
N SER A 280 -15.49 -13.01 -6.27
CA SER A 280 -16.41 -12.45 -5.29
C SER A 280 -16.78 -13.50 -4.23
N PRO A 281 -16.39 -13.33 -2.96
CA PRO A 281 -16.89 -14.18 -1.89
C PRO A 281 -18.36 -13.84 -1.64
N LEU A 282 -19.22 -14.85 -1.80
CA LEU A 282 -20.66 -14.67 -1.73
C LEU A 282 -21.21 -14.97 -0.34
N CYS A 283 -20.85 -16.10 0.24
CA CYS A 283 -21.35 -16.55 1.54
C CYS A 283 -20.43 -17.61 2.15
N ARG A 284 -20.56 -17.84 3.46
CA ARG A 284 -19.99 -19.01 4.12
C ARG A 284 -21.00 -20.16 4.14
N ILE A 285 -20.50 -21.39 4.06
CA ILE A 285 -21.33 -22.60 4.01
C ILE A 285 -22.19 -22.67 5.30
N PRO A 286 -23.49 -23.00 5.19
CA PRO A 286 -24.38 -23.16 6.33
C PRO A 286 -23.98 -24.37 7.21
N GLN A 287 -24.48 -24.41 8.44
CA GLN A 287 -24.25 -25.56 9.35
C GLN A 287 -25.16 -26.76 9.02
N GLU A 288 -26.30 -26.52 8.37
CA GLU A 288 -27.29 -27.53 8.02
C GLU A 288 -27.60 -27.48 6.51
N ASN A 289 -28.21 -28.54 5.97
CA ASN A 289 -28.62 -28.63 4.55
C ASN A 289 -27.50 -28.40 3.52
N ILE A 290 -26.27 -28.75 3.91
CA ILE A 290 -25.06 -28.55 3.11
C ILE A 290 -25.15 -29.25 1.75
N GLU A 291 -25.66 -30.47 1.69
CA GLU A 291 -25.81 -31.25 0.44
C GLU A 291 -26.61 -30.49 -0.63
N SER A 292 -27.73 -29.89 -0.23
CA SER A 292 -28.59 -29.14 -1.16
C SER A 292 -27.91 -27.90 -1.76
N LEU A 293 -27.00 -27.28 -1.00
CA LEU A 293 -26.17 -26.18 -1.49
C LEU A 293 -25.16 -26.70 -2.52
N TYR A 294 -24.46 -27.79 -2.22
CA TYR A 294 -23.48 -28.38 -3.16
C TYR A 294 -24.13 -28.80 -4.47
N ASP A 295 -25.29 -29.46 -4.42
CA ASP A 295 -26.05 -29.84 -5.60
C ASP A 295 -26.44 -28.61 -6.43
N PHE A 296 -26.88 -27.54 -5.78
CA PHE A 296 -27.19 -26.29 -6.46
C PHE A 296 -25.96 -25.69 -7.16
N LEU A 297 -24.83 -25.57 -6.47
CA LEU A 297 -23.60 -25.00 -7.03
C LEU A 297 -23.09 -25.81 -8.22
N LEU A 298 -23.12 -27.14 -8.13
CA LEU A 298 -22.70 -28.03 -9.22
C LEU A 298 -23.63 -27.91 -10.45
N ASN A 299 -24.94 -27.85 -10.23
CA ASN A 299 -25.91 -27.70 -11.31
C ASN A 299 -25.80 -26.33 -11.99
N GLU A 300 -25.65 -25.24 -11.23
CA GLU A 300 -25.45 -23.90 -11.81
C GLU A 300 -24.14 -23.81 -12.57
N ASN A 301 -23.06 -24.41 -12.08
CA ASN A 301 -21.76 -24.46 -12.78
C ASN A 301 -21.85 -25.07 -14.18
N ALA A 302 -22.76 -26.03 -14.39
CA ALA A 302 -22.98 -26.61 -15.72
C ALA A 302 -23.64 -25.62 -16.70
N ALA A 303 -24.34 -24.60 -16.20
CA ALA A 303 -25.05 -23.60 -17.00
C ALA A 303 -24.31 -22.25 -17.09
N LEU A 304 -23.43 -21.93 -16.14
CA LEU A 304 -22.70 -20.68 -16.11
C LEU A 304 -21.73 -20.57 -17.31
N GLN A 305 -21.77 -19.42 -17.97
CA GLN A 305 -20.83 -19.09 -19.05
C GLN A 305 -19.82 -18.06 -18.57
N ARG A 306 -18.54 -18.44 -18.60
CA ARG A 306 -17.37 -17.64 -18.18
C ARG A 306 -17.26 -17.35 -16.67
N LEU A 307 -18.26 -17.71 -15.88
CA LEU A 307 -18.20 -17.69 -14.42
C LEU A 307 -18.23 -19.11 -13.89
N GLN A 308 -17.73 -19.29 -12.68
CA GLN A 308 -17.84 -20.56 -11.97
C GLN A 308 -17.94 -20.30 -10.46
N PHE A 309 -18.71 -21.13 -9.79
CA PHE A 309 -18.63 -21.30 -8.36
C PHE A 309 -17.40 -22.10 -7.98
N SER A 310 -16.72 -21.66 -6.94
CA SER A 310 -15.69 -22.41 -6.25
C SER A 310 -15.90 -22.32 -4.74
N ILE A 311 -15.29 -23.25 -4.01
CA ILE A 311 -15.29 -23.23 -2.55
C ILE A 311 -13.83 -23.23 -2.11
N ASN A 312 -13.49 -22.29 -1.25
CA ASN A 312 -12.22 -22.28 -0.55
C ASN A 312 -12.49 -22.20 0.95
N GLU A 313 -11.90 -23.14 1.70
CA GLU A 313 -12.19 -23.38 3.11
C GLU A 313 -13.70 -23.51 3.38
N ASN A 314 -14.31 -22.46 3.93
CA ASN A 314 -15.72 -22.41 4.28
C ASN A 314 -16.49 -21.31 3.52
N THR A 315 -15.93 -20.78 2.44
CA THR A 315 -16.50 -19.66 1.68
C THR A 315 -16.77 -20.08 0.23
N VAL A 316 -17.98 -19.78 -0.24
CA VAL A 316 -18.39 -19.92 -1.64
C VAL A 316 -18.01 -18.65 -2.40
N TYR A 317 -17.32 -18.80 -3.52
CA TYR A 317 -16.91 -17.74 -4.41
C TYR A 317 -17.61 -17.87 -5.76
N LEU A 318 -17.90 -16.74 -6.39
CA LEU A 318 -18.17 -16.66 -7.82
C LEU A 318 -16.97 -16.02 -8.50
N SER A 319 -16.43 -16.73 -9.49
CA SER A 319 -15.12 -16.42 -10.09
C SER A 319 -15.21 -16.28 -11.60
N TYR A 320 -14.57 -15.25 -12.16
CA TYR A 320 -14.19 -15.12 -13.55
C TYR A 320 -12.69 -15.47 -13.67
N ILE A 321 -12.33 -16.47 -14.49
CA ILE A 321 -10.93 -16.86 -14.69
C ILE A 321 -10.60 -16.86 -16.17
N VAL A 322 -9.49 -16.22 -16.53
CA VAL A 322 -9.01 -16.16 -17.92
C VAL A 322 -7.49 -16.14 -17.97
N VAL A 323 -6.91 -16.82 -18.95
CA VAL A 323 -5.48 -16.69 -19.26
C VAL A 323 -5.27 -15.42 -20.07
N ASP A 324 -4.25 -14.63 -19.74
CA ASP A 324 -3.98 -13.33 -20.34
C ASP A 324 -3.87 -13.36 -21.88
N SER A 325 -3.32 -14.43 -22.45
CA SER A 325 -3.27 -14.67 -23.90
C SER A 325 -4.65 -14.72 -24.59
N SER A 326 -5.71 -15.00 -23.83
CA SER A 326 -7.10 -15.02 -24.28
C SER A 326 -7.91 -13.80 -23.84
N LEU A 327 -7.31 -12.91 -23.03
CA LEU A 327 -7.97 -11.69 -22.56
C LEU A 327 -8.01 -10.67 -23.69
N THR A 328 -9.22 -10.23 -24.03
CA THR A 328 -9.47 -9.11 -24.94
C THR A 328 -10.35 -8.08 -24.23
N LEU A 329 -10.39 -6.84 -24.74
CA LEU A 329 -11.28 -5.82 -24.19
C LEU A 329 -12.74 -6.30 -24.20
N HIS A 330 -13.18 -6.93 -25.29
CA HIS A 330 -14.53 -7.44 -25.43
C HIS A 330 -14.84 -8.59 -24.45
N HIS A 331 -14.03 -9.65 -24.45
CA HIS A 331 -14.29 -10.82 -23.59
C HIS A 331 -14.09 -10.53 -22.11
N GLY A 332 -13.12 -9.67 -21.78
CA GLY A 332 -12.87 -9.23 -20.42
C GLY A 332 -13.99 -8.35 -19.88
N THR A 333 -14.49 -7.40 -20.69
CA THR A 333 -15.64 -6.58 -20.31
C THR A 333 -16.87 -7.45 -20.11
N GLU A 334 -17.19 -8.36 -21.05
CA GLU A 334 -18.36 -9.23 -20.91
C GLU A 334 -18.27 -10.17 -19.68
N GLY A 335 -17.08 -10.72 -19.42
CA GLY A 335 -16.85 -11.61 -18.28
C GLY A 335 -16.97 -10.90 -16.93
N LEU A 336 -16.28 -9.76 -16.78
CA LEU A 336 -16.35 -8.98 -15.55
C LEU A 336 -17.72 -8.31 -15.37
N GLU A 337 -18.36 -7.78 -16.41
CA GLU A 337 -19.73 -7.26 -16.33
C GLU A 337 -20.71 -8.31 -15.79
N LYS A 338 -20.61 -9.56 -16.27
CA LYS A 338 -21.37 -10.69 -15.73
C LYS A 338 -21.07 -10.89 -14.24
N LEU A 339 -19.80 -10.88 -13.83
CA LEU A 339 -19.43 -11.02 -12.43
C LEU A 339 -20.05 -9.91 -11.55
N TYR A 340 -19.90 -8.63 -11.95
CA TYR A 340 -20.46 -7.48 -11.23
C TYR A 340 -21.98 -7.52 -11.09
N ARG A 341 -22.68 -8.09 -12.09
CA ARG A 341 -24.14 -8.23 -12.08
C ARG A 341 -24.61 -9.44 -11.27
N GLU A 342 -23.96 -10.59 -11.45
CA GLU A 342 -24.44 -11.86 -10.90
C GLU A 342 -24.03 -12.08 -9.44
N ALA A 343 -22.90 -11.53 -8.99
CA ALA A 343 -22.43 -11.73 -7.62
C ALA A 343 -23.46 -11.27 -6.57
N PRO A 344 -24.02 -10.05 -6.60
CA PRO A 344 -25.09 -9.65 -5.67
C PRO A 344 -26.33 -10.54 -5.73
N ARG A 345 -26.70 -11.00 -6.95
CA ARG A 345 -27.86 -11.86 -7.17
C ARG A 345 -27.67 -13.22 -6.50
N TYR A 346 -26.52 -13.84 -6.72
CA TYR A 346 -26.22 -15.15 -6.15
C TYR A 346 -25.96 -15.09 -4.65
N GLN A 347 -25.27 -14.07 -4.13
CA GLN A 347 -25.13 -13.89 -2.68
C GLN A 347 -26.50 -13.90 -1.98
N LYS A 348 -27.41 -13.04 -2.46
CA LYS A 348 -28.78 -12.97 -1.91
C LYS A 348 -29.50 -14.32 -1.98
N LEU A 349 -29.47 -14.97 -3.15
CA LEU A 349 -30.08 -16.28 -3.34
C LEU A 349 -29.51 -17.33 -2.37
N LEU A 350 -28.19 -17.37 -2.21
CA LEU A 350 -27.51 -18.37 -1.38
C LEU A 350 -27.89 -18.21 0.10
N ILE A 351 -27.94 -16.96 0.57
CA ILE A 351 -28.35 -16.64 1.95
C ILE A 351 -29.83 -16.97 2.17
N GLU A 352 -30.72 -16.52 1.28
CA GLU A 352 -32.17 -16.69 1.46
C GLU A 352 -32.63 -18.15 1.29
N ARG A 353 -32.05 -18.89 0.33
CA ARG A 353 -32.52 -20.24 -0.01
C ARG A 353 -31.86 -21.33 0.83
N PHE A 354 -30.58 -21.18 1.15
CA PHE A 354 -29.80 -22.22 1.82
C PHE A 354 -29.44 -21.85 3.25
N ASN A 355 -29.94 -20.72 3.76
CA ASN A 355 -29.59 -20.19 5.08
C ASN A 355 -28.07 -20.04 5.24
N ALA A 356 -27.38 -19.72 4.14
CA ALA A 356 -25.94 -19.50 4.12
C ALA A 356 -25.59 -18.26 4.95
N LEU A 357 -24.40 -18.25 5.53
CA LEU A 357 -23.97 -17.16 6.39
C LEU A 357 -23.33 -16.06 5.54
N GLU A 358 -23.45 -14.81 5.99
CA GLU A 358 -22.76 -13.68 5.35
C GLU A 358 -21.25 -13.96 5.21
N PRO A 359 -20.64 -13.53 4.09
CA PRO A 359 -19.21 -13.67 3.90
C PRO A 359 -18.48 -12.85 4.97
N LYS A 360 -17.37 -13.40 5.46
CA LYS A 360 -16.44 -12.60 6.24
C LYS A 360 -15.46 -11.97 5.27
N TYR A 361 -15.47 -10.65 5.23
CA TYR A 361 -14.36 -9.89 4.67
C TYR A 361 -13.28 -9.79 5.75
N ASP A 362 -12.01 -9.75 5.34
CA ASP A 362 -10.93 -9.46 6.27
C ASP A 362 -11.26 -8.15 7.01
N GLU A 363 -11.47 -8.23 8.34
CA GLU A 363 -12.14 -7.20 9.17
C GLU A 363 -11.31 -5.91 9.38
N PHE A 364 -10.19 -5.73 8.67
CA PHE A 364 -9.23 -4.68 8.96
C PHE A 364 -8.78 -3.98 7.67
N GLU A 365 -9.58 -3.01 7.24
CA GLU A 365 -9.16 -1.92 6.35
C GLU A 365 -9.22 -0.58 7.08
#